data_AF-E5A6H5-F1
#
_entry.id   AF-E5A6H5-F1
#
_cell.length_a   1.000
_cell.length_b   1.000
_cell.length_c   1.000
_cell.angle_alpha   90.00
_cell.angle_beta   90.00
_cell.angle_gamma   90.00
#
_symmetry.space_group_name_H-M   'P 1'
#
loop_
_entity.id
_entity.type
_entity.pdbx_description
1 polymer ?
#
loop_
_entity_poly.entity_id
_entity_poly.type
_entity_poly.pdbx_seq_one_letter_code
_entity_poly.pdbx_strand_id
1 'polypeptide(L)'
;MAACPRKFDSCDQSRIKPWSFLRHILDASISLRRYRNTTHATDWPITHSKRLRAAIACIYPVSNIACCLAIPNQPHAQRLAAFRGRYSTFVTFNLILTMLFALWNNPLIWLLHTSYDTFNFFHRWTARLFLLQSLVHVFVFVINTYHVVYNEQAGWQSIEWVFEHSLSYQCELTHLIAFTLITVLFINPLCHALYETFLSLHRLGAVIAIAGLYVHSSQHALPQLSWISLAIGLLAVEYFVRILPANFRWRGQTWTQVTIEALPGETTRSSGYARLGQKKPPLRFRQEDFKMERGSSTISCVIRARSGMTRSLYELAASMKAGGVCLWAAVEGPYDGFHSLDAYDTIVLFAGGIGITHHLPFVRHLLAGYSDASMRVQDLGHMVCCQYRCG
;
A
#
# COMPACT_ATOMS: atom_id res chain seq x y z
N MET A 1 -50.02 22.01 -6.05
CA MET A 1 -49.13 23.18 -5.85
C MET A 1 -47.70 22.66 -5.78
N ALA A 2 -46.93 22.94 -6.82
CA ALA A 2 -45.57 22.47 -7.00
C ALA A 2 -44.61 23.17 -6.02
N ALA A 3 -43.92 22.41 -5.19
CA ALA A 3 -42.83 22.92 -4.37
C ALA A 3 -41.54 22.97 -5.22
N CYS A 4 -41.05 24.19 -5.39
CA CYS A 4 -39.88 24.59 -6.18
C CYS A 4 -38.60 23.84 -5.77
N PRO A 5 -37.76 23.36 -6.72
CA PRO A 5 -36.42 22.89 -6.40
C PRO A 5 -35.54 24.07 -5.97
N ARG A 6 -35.00 24.03 -4.74
CA ARG A 6 -34.01 25.00 -4.26
C ARG A 6 -32.79 24.97 -5.18
N LYS A 7 -32.64 25.99 -6.02
CA LYS A 7 -31.35 26.36 -6.63
C LYS A 7 -30.37 26.58 -5.49
N PHE A 8 -29.33 25.76 -5.42
CA PHE A 8 -28.14 26.08 -4.64
C PHE A 8 -27.43 27.18 -5.41
N ASP A 9 -27.46 28.39 -4.85
CA ASP A 9 -26.79 29.55 -5.42
C ASP A 9 -25.29 29.29 -5.56
N SER A 10 -24.74 29.83 -6.63
CA SER A 10 -23.33 29.77 -7.02
C SER A 10 -22.41 30.11 -5.85
N CYS A 11 -21.58 29.14 -5.46
CA CYS A 11 -20.52 29.33 -4.48
C CYS A 11 -19.53 30.39 -4.99
N ASP A 12 -19.30 31.42 -4.18
CA ASP A 12 -18.42 32.55 -4.48
C ASP A 12 -16.99 32.05 -4.76
N GLN A 13 -16.51 32.29 -5.98
CA GLN A 13 -15.23 31.79 -6.52
C GLN A 13 -14.01 32.61 -6.04
N SER A 14 -14.12 33.36 -4.95
CA SER A 14 -13.10 34.30 -4.55
C SER A 14 -11.87 33.62 -3.91
N ARG A 15 -10.90 33.33 -4.79
CA ARG A 15 -9.45 33.24 -4.55
C ARG A 15 -8.93 32.10 -3.67
N ILE A 16 -8.84 30.90 -4.27
CA ILE A 16 -7.78 29.95 -3.90
C ILE A 16 -6.73 29.98 -5.00
N LYS A 17 -5.60 30.66 -4.74
CA LYS A 17 -4.45 30.64 -5.66
C LYS A 17 -3.86 29.23 -5.66
N PRO A 18 -3.67 28.56 -6.81
CA PRO A 18 -3.16 27.18 -6.88
C PRO A 18 -1.78 26.99 -6.22
N TRP A 19 -1.03 28.09 -6.00
CA TRP A 19 0.28 28.10 -5.37
C TRP A 19 0.27 28.06 -3.83
N SER A 20 -0.86 28.25 -3.14
CA SER A 20 -0.91 28.13 -1.67
C SER A 20 -0.93 26.67 -1.19
N PHE A 21 -1.27 25.72 -2.06
CA PHE A 21 -1.23 24.29 -1.76
C PHE A 21 0.22 23.76 -1.63
N LEU A 22 1.17 24.35 -2.36
CA LEU A 22 2.59 23.99 -2.29
C LEU A 22 3.28 24.51 -1.01
N ARG A 23 2.77 25.56 -0.38
CA ARG A 23 3.35 26.11 0.85
C ARG A 23 3.09 25.22 2.07
N HIS A 24 2.01 24.45 2.07
CA HIS A 24 1.71 23.48 3.12
C HIS A 24 2.45 22.14 2.99
N ILE A 25 3.25 21.95 1.93
CA ILE A 25 4.10 20.77 1.75
C ILE A 25 5.49 20.97 2.41
N LEU A 26 5.90 22.23 2.67
CA LEU A 26 7.24 22.54 3.19
C LEU A 26 7.26 23.00 4.66
N ASP A 27 6.15 23.51 5.22
CA ASP A 27 6.12 24.11 6.57
C ASP A 27 5.65 23.18 7.72
N ALA A 28 5.65 21.86 7.55
CA ALA A 28 5.37 20.94 8.65
C ALA A 28 6.64 20.63 9.49
N SER A 29 7.37 21.67 9.89
CA SER A 29 8.44 21.56 10.89
C SER A 29 7.89 21.78 12.29
N ILE A 30 8.04 20.75 13.13
CA ILE A 30 8.14 20.83 14.59
C ILE A 30 6.84 21.20 15.34
N SER A 31 6.06 20.18 15.68
CA SER A 31 5.19 20.21 16.87
C SER A 31 5.06 18.79 17.42
N LEU A 32 5.81 18.52 18.48
CA LEU A 32 5.81 17.27 19.22
C LEU A 32 4.59 17.21 20.12
N ARG A 33 3.57 16.43 19.75
CA ARG A 33 2.57 15.93 20.70
C ARG A 33 2.48 14.42 20.65
N ARG A 34 3.08 13.79 21.67
CA ARG A 34 3.00 12.35 21.94
C ARG A 34 1.55 11.90 22.02
N TYR A 35 1.20 10.83 21.31
CA TYR A 35 0.00 10.08 21.64
C TYR A 35 0.26 8.56 21.67
N ARG A 36 -0.20 7.96 22.77
CA ARG A 36 0.06 6.61 23.28
C ARG A 36 -1.00 5.63 22.75
N ASN A 37 -0.56 4.51 22.19
CA ASN A 37 -1.42 3.43 21.67
C ASN A 37 -2.33 2.86 22.76
N THR A 38 -3.58 2.55 22.39
CA THR A 38 -4.47 1.65 23.14
C THR A 38 -4.66 0.36 22.34
N THR A 39 -4.51 -0.73 23.07
CA THR A 39 -4.53 -2.14 22.71
C THR A 39 -5.87 -2.60 22.13
N HIS A 40 -5.80 -3.62 21.26
CA HIS A 40 -6.92 -4.22 20.53
C HIS A 40 -7.89 -4.97 21.45
N ALA A 41 -9.18 -4.73 21.26
CA ALA A 41 -10.27 -5.53 21.81
C ALA A 41 -10.83 -6.47 20.73
N THR A 42 -10.79 -7.77 21.04
CA THR A 42 -11.59 -8.91 20.53
C THR A 42 -11.59 -9.22 19.02
N ASP A 43 -10.76 -10.20 18.63
CA ASP A 43 -10.72 -10.82 17.30
C ASP A 43 -11.21 -12.30 17.35
N TRP A 44 -12.36 -12.60 16.75
CA TRP A 44 -12.68 -13.95 16.24
C TRP A 44 -13.71 -13.82 15.11
N PRO A 45 -13.33 -14.02 13.83
CA PRO A 45 -12.81 -15.26 13.23
C PRO A 45 -11.47 -15.06 12.47
N ILE A 46 -10.61 -14.18 12.96
CA ILE A 46 -9.35 -13.75 12.29
C ILE A 46 -8.14 -14.64 12.64
N THR A 47 -8.30 -15.59 13.55
CA THR A 47 -7.23 -16.43 14.14
C THR A 47 -6.63 -17.47 13.18
N HIS A 48 -7.43 -18.08 12.31
CA HIS A 48 -6.91 -19.10 11.37
C HIS A 48 -5.93 -18.50 10.36
N SER A 49 -6.26 -17.32 9.79
CA SER A 49 -5.38 -16.60 8.86
C SER A 49 -4.10 -16.08 9.54
N LYS A 50 -4.15 -15.76 10.85
CA LYS A 50 -2.97 -15.32 11.61
C LYS A 50 -2.00 -16.47 11.89
N ARG A 51 -2.51 -17.65 12.27
CA ARG A 51 -1.70 -18.86 12.50
C ARG A 51 -1.01 -19.33 11.22
N LEU A 52 -1.73 -19.34 10.10
CA LEU A 52 -1.16 -19.69 8.80
C LEU A 52 -0.06 -18.69 8.38
N ARG A 53 -0.31 -17.39 8.50
CA ARG A 53 0.70 -16.35 8.21
C ARG A 53 1.94 -16.51 9.09
N ALA A 54 1.77 -16.80 10.37
CA ALA A 54 2.88 -17.04 11.29
C ALA A 54 3.66 -18.31 10.92
N ALA A 55 2.97 -19.40 10.57
CA ALA A 55 3.60 -20.64 10.14
C ALA A 55 4.45 -20.43 8.87
N ILE A 56 3.91 -19.76 7.85
CA ILE A 56 4.64 -19.40 6.63
C ILE A 56 5.86 -18.55 6.98
N ALA A 57 5.68 -17.54 7.84
CA ALA A 57 6.75 -16.63 8.26
C ALA A 57 7.89 -17.32 9.04
N CYS A 58 7.63 -18.47 9.66
CA CYS A 58 8.64 -19.25 10.38
C CYS A 58 9.28 -20.33 9.49
N ILE A 59 8.49 -21.08 8.73
CA ILE A 59 8.97 -22.22 7.95
C ILE A 59 9.84 -21.76 6.77
N TYR A 60 9.42 -20.71 6.07
CA TYR A 60 10.11 -20.21 4.88
C TYR A 60 11.57 -19.77 5.11
N PRO A 61 11.92 -18.94 6.11
CA PRO A 61 13.30 -18.57 6.34
C PRO A 61 14.15 -19.76 6.80
N VAL A 62 13.57 -20.69 7.56
CA VAL A 62 14.25 -21.92 7.98
C VAL A 62 14.58 -22.79 6.76
N SER A 63 13.65 -22.96 5.82
CA SER A 63 13.90 -23.70 4.59
C SER A 63 14.99 -23.04 3.73
N ASN A 64 15.01 -21.72 3.64
CA ASN A 64 16.07 -21.00 2.90
C ASN A 64 17.45 -21.28 3.50
N ILE A 65 17.57 -21.21 4.83
CA ILE A 65 18.83 -21.50 5.54
C ILE A 65 19.24 -22.95 5.33
N ALA A 66 18.32 -23.91 5.46
CA ALA A 66 18.58 -25.33 5.23
C ALA A 66 19.10 -25.60 3.81
N CYS A 67 18.48 -25.00 2.78
CA CYS A 67 18.95 -25.11 1.39
C CYS A 67 20.34 -24.49 1.18
N CYS A 68 20.65 -23.40 1.88
CA CYS A 68 21.99 -22.78 1.81
C CYS A 68 23.06 -23.67 2.45
N LEU A 69 22.73 -24.37 3.55
CA LEU A 69 23.66 -25.23 4.28
C LEU A 69 23.88 -26.60 3.63
N ALA A 70 23.01 -27.03 2.72
CA ALA A 70 23.08 -28.32 2.02
C ALA A 70 24.20 -28.39 0.96
N ILE A 71 25.44 -28.09 1.33
CA ILE A 71 26.62 -28.02 0.44
C ILE A 71 27.42 -29.32 0.55
N PRO A 72 27.85 -29.92 -0.57
CA PRO A 72 28.73 -31.09 -0.54
C PRO A 72 30.07 -30.80 0.14
N ASN A 73 30.73 -31.84 0.65
CA ASN A 73 32.02 -31.71 1.32
C ASN A 73 33.07 -31.12 0.37
N GLN A 74 33.53 -29.91 0.70
CA GLN A 74 34.57 -29.17 -0.02
C GLN A 74 35.51 -28.45 0.96
N PRO A 75 36.72 -28.03 0.53
CA PRO A 75 37.63 -27.20 1.31
C PRO A 75 36.94 -25.94 1.85
N HIS A 76 37.38 -25.45 3.01
CA HIS A 76 36.70 -24.37 3.73
C HIS A 76 36.41 -23.13 2.87
N ALA A 77 37.40 -22.65 2.10
CA ALA A 77 37.24 -21.46 1.25
C ALA A 77 36.20 -21.66 0.13
N GLN A 78 36.20 -22.83 -0.53
CA GLN A 78 35.24 -23.15 -1.58
C GLN A 78 33.83 -23.37 -1.02
N ARG A 79 33.73 -24.01 0.15
CA ARG A 79 32.46 -24.20 0.87
C ARG A 79 31.82 -22.85 1.23
N LEU A 80 32.62 -21.90 1.73
CA LEU A 80 32.15 -20.57 2.07
C LEU A 80 31.73 -19.76 0.82
N ALA A 81 32.47 -19.86 -0.27
CA ALA A 81 32.10 -19.25 -1.55
C ALA A 81 30.79 -19.84 -2.11
N ALA A 82 30.61 -21.16 -2.04
CA ALA A 82 29.39 -21.85 -2.45
C ALA A 82 28.19 -21.44 -1.58
N PHE A 83 28.38 -21.36 -0.25
CA PHE A 83 27.38 -20.87 0.69
C PHE A 83 26.95 -19.44 0.34
N ARG A 84 27.92 -18.54 0.13
CA ARG A 84 27.68 -17.15 -0.26
C ARG A 84 26.85 -17.06 -1.54
N GLY A 85 27.19 -17.83 -2.57
CA GLY A 85 26.49 -17.83 -3.85
C GLY A 85 25.03 -18.32 -3.75
N ARG A 86 24.79 -19.42 -3.02
CA ARG A 86 23.43 -19.92 -2.76
C ARG A 86 22.61 -18.94 -1.94
N TYR A 87 23.22 -18.39 -0.89
CA TYR A 87 22.58 -17.42 -0.01
C TYR A 87 22.18 -16.15 -0.77
N SER A 88 23.06 -15.65 -1.64
CA SER A 88 22.77 -14.53 -2.56
C SER A 88 21.55 -14.80 -3.45
N THR A 89 21.39 -16.04 -3.95
CA THR A 89 20.22 -16.40 -4.77
C THR A 89 18.91 -16.23 -3.99
N PHE A 90 18.86 -16.64 -2.72
CA PHE A 90 17.69 -16.43 -1.86
C PHE A 90 17.46 -14.96 -1.50
N VAL A 91 18.53 -14.16 -1.34
CA VAL A 91 18.42 -12.70 -1.17
C VAL A 91 17.71 -12.09 -2.39
N THR A 92 18.17 -12.40 -3.61
CA THR A 92 17.55 -11.90 -4.85
C THR A 92 16.12 -12.40 -5.03
N PHE A 93 15.83 -13.64 -4.66
CA PHE A 93 14.46 -14.15 -4.69
C PHE A 93 13.53 -13.41 -3.72
N ASN A 94 14.01 -13.13 -2.50
CA ASN A 94 13.26 -12.34 -1.51
C ASN A 94 13.06 -10.88 -1.92
N LEU A 95 13.97 -10.31 -2.71
CA LEU A 95 13.75 -9.01 -3.35
C LEU A 95 12.54 -9.05 -4.29
N ILE A 96 12.42 -10.07 -5.13
CA ILE A 96 11.28 -10.24 -6.04
C ILE A 96 9.97 -10.35 -5.25
N LEU A 97 9.93 -11.20 -4.23
CA LEU A 97 8.73 -11.36 -3.38
C LEU A 97 8.35 -10.05 -2.70
N THR A 98 9.34 -9.32 -2.20
CA THR A 98 9.12 -8.01 -1.56
C THR A 98 8.51 -7.01 -2.52
N MET A 99 8.98 -6.95 -3.77
CA MET A 99 8.41 -6.07 -4.79
C MET A 99 7.01 -6.51 -5.18
N LEU A 100 6.82 -7.79 -5.46
CA LEU A 100 5.54 -8.37 -5.87
C LEU A 100 4.44 -8.08 -4.85
N PHE A 101 4.73 -8.23 -3.56
CA PHE A 101 3.78 -7.95 -2.48
C PHE A 101 3.48 -6.46 -2.27
N ALA A 102 4.28 -5.55 -2.85
CA ALA A 102 4.02 -4.11 -2.86
C ALA A 102 3.25 -3.61 -4.09
N LEU A 103 3.11 -4.43 -5.16
CA LEU A 103 2.43 -4.00 -6.38
C LEU A 103 0.93 -3.78 -6.14
N TRP A 104 0.38 -2.76 -6.79
CA TRP A 104 -1.04 -2.41 -6.63
C TRP A 104 -1.93 -3.23 -7.56
N ASN A 105 -1.50 -3.45 -8.81
CA ASN A 105 -2.16 -4.37 -9.74
C ASN A 105 -1.58 -5.78 -9.64
N ASN A 106 -1.44 -6.32 -8.43
CA ASN A 106 -0.87 -7.63 -8.24
C ASN A 106 -1.87 -8.72 -8.68
N PRO A 107 -1.58 -9.52 -9.74
CA PRO A 107 -2.47 -10.59 -10.18
C PRO A 107 -2.67 -11.67 -9.10
N LEU A 108 -1.75 -11.79 -8.14
CA LEU A 108 -1.89 -12.71 -7.02
C LEU A 108 -3.04 -12.35 -6.07
N ILE A 109 -3.43 -11.07 -5.98
CA ILE A 109 -4.58 -10.67 -5.16
C ILE A 109 -5.85 -11.30 -5.73
N TRP A 110 -6.01 -11.27 -7.04
CA TRP A 110 -7.11 -11.91 -7.75
C TRP A 110 -7.04 -13.44 -7.66
N LEU A 111 -5.87 -14.03 -7.91
CA LEU A 111 -5.70 -15.48 -7.93
C LEU A 111 -5.87 -16.14 -6.55
N LEU A 112 -5.34 -15.52 -5.49
CA LEU A 112 -5.38 -16.06 -4.13
C LEU A 112 -6.57 -15.54 -3.33
N HIS A 113 -7.45 -14.73 -3.93
CA HIS A 113 -8.59 -14.09 -3.26
C HIS A 113 -8.25 -13.52 -1.88
N THR A 114 -7.07 -12.91 -1.77
CA THR A 114 -6.49 -12.47 -0.51
C THR A 114 -6.36 -10.96 -0.49
N SER A 115 -6.71 -10.33 0.63
CA SER A 115 -6.75 -8.87 0.74
C SER A 115 -5.38 -8.20 0.59
N TYR A 116 -5.38 -6.97 0.06
CA TYR A 116 -4.16 -6.14 -0.03
C TYR A 116 -3.48 -5.93 1.33
N ASP A 117 -4.23 -5.86 2.43
CA ASP A 117 -3.65 -5.75 3.78
C ASP A 117 -2.76 -6.96 4.14
N THR A 118 -3.16 -8.15 3.71
CA THR A 118 -2.36 -9.37 3.90
C THR A 118 -1.08 -9.34 3.07
N PHE A 119 -1.16 -8.89 1.81
CA PHE A 119 0.02 -8.69 0.96
C PHE A 119 0.97 -7.63 1.53
N ASN A 120 0.45 -6.51 2.02
CA ASN A 120 1.25 -5.47 2.64
C ASN A 120 1.92 -5.94 3.95
N PHE A 121 1.28 -6.83 4.72
CA PHE A 121 1.93 -7.53 5.83
C PHE A 121 3.12 -8.35 5.34
N PHE A 122 2.94 -9.16 4.29
CA PHE A 122 4.02 -9.96 3.73
C PHE A 122 5.13 -9.11 3.11
N HIS A 123 4.82 -8.00 2.42
CA HIS A 123 5.81 -7.05 1.91
C HIS A 123 6.72 -6.55 3.05
N ARG A 124 6.16 -6.09 4.17
CA ARG A 124 6.95 -5.63 5.32
C ARG A 124 7.79 -6.76 5.92
N TRP A 125 7.25 -7.97 5.98
CA TRP A 125 7.94 -9.13 6.53
C TRP A 125 9.07 -9.61 5.62
N THR A 126 8.83 -9.78 4.31
CA THR A 126 9.85 -10.15 3.32
C THR A 126 10.89 -9.06 3.15
N ALA A 127 10.53 -7.78 3.26
CA ALA A 127 11.51 -6.68 3.23
C ALA A 127 12.52 -6.78 4.39
N ARG A 128 12.04 -7.09 5.60
CA ARG A 128 12.92 -7.33 6.76
C ARG A 128 13.78 -8.56 6.56
N LEU A 129 13.20 -9.64 6.03
CA LEU A 129 13.95 -10.85 5.73
C LEU A 129 15.03 -10.59 4.68
N PHE A 130 14.70 -9.92 3.58
CA PHE A 130 15.63 -9.48 2.55
C PHE A 130 16.77 -8.65 3.15
N LEU A 131 16.46 -7.64 3.97
CA LEU A 131 17.47 -6.78 4.58
C LEU A 131 18.42 -7.56 5.51
N LEU A 132 17.87 -8.42 6.37
CA LEU A 132 18.65 -9.28 7.26
C LEU A 132 19.55 -10.23 6.47
N GLN A 133 19.03 -10.83 5.40
CA GLN A 133 19.84 -11.69 4.53
C GLN A 133 20.90 -10.88 3.77
N SER A 134 20.62 -9.67 3.28
CA SER A 134 21.64 -8.83 2.64
C SER A 134 22.80 -8.49 3.59
N LEU A 135 22.53 -8.22 4.87
CA LEU A 135 23.56 -8.00 5.88
C LEU A 135 24.44 -9.24 6.10
N VAL A 136 23.83 -10.42 6.24
CA VAL A 136 24.57 -11.68 6.39
C VAL A 136 25.36 -12.00 5.13
N HIS A 137 24.83 -11.71 3.93
CA HIS A 137 25.53 -11.90 2.67
C HIS A 137 26.83 -11.07 2.61
N VAL A 138 26.78 -9.79 3.00
CA VAL A 138 27.96 -8.93 3.08
C VAL A 138 28.95 -9.45 4.13
N PHE A 139 28.47 -9.91 5.28
CA PHE A 139 29.34 -10.48 6.32
C PHE A 139 30.09 -11.73 5.82
N VAL A 140 29.39 -12.65 5.16
CA VAL A 140 29.98 -13.85 4.56
C VAL A 140 30.94 -13.47 3.43
N PHE A 141 30.61 -12.45 2.63
CA PHE A 141 31.51 -11.92 1.61
C PHE A 141 32.82 -11.45 2.21
N VAL A 142 32.79 -10.65 3.28
CA VAL A 142 33.98 -10.16 3.98
C VAL A 142 34.85 -11.30 4.49
N ILE A 143 34.26 -12.31 5.15
CA ILE A 143 35.01 -13.48 5.62
C ILE A 143 35.62 -14.26 4.45
N ASN A 144 34.87 -14.45 3.37
CA ASN A 144 35.38 -15.16 2.18
C ASN A 144 36.56 -14.41 1.55
N THR A 145 36.45 -13.09 1.38
CA THR A 145 37.50 -12.24 0.83
C THR A 145 38.72 -12.17 1.74
N TYR A 146 38.55 -12.17 3.07
CA TYR A 146 39.66 -12.21 4.03
C TYR A 146 40.54 -13.46 3.87
N HIS A 147 39.94 -14.60 3.51
CA HIS A 147 40.63 -15.88 3.34
C HIS A 147 41.10 -16.14 1.89
N VAL A 148 40.81 -15.26 0.94
CA VAL A 148 41.18 -15.39 -0.47
C VAL A 148 42.20 -14.32 -0.83
N VAL A 149 43.27 -14.71 -1.51
CA VAL A 149 44.32 -13.78 -1.95
C VAL A 149 43.86 -13.07 -3.22
N TYR A 150 43.83 -11.73 -3.18
CA TYR A 150 43.54 -10.86 -4.32
C TYR A 150 44.77 -10.04 -4.64
N ASN A 151 45.24 -10.05 -5.88
CA ASN A 151 46.43 -9.30 -6.32
C ASN A 151 47.65 -9.48 -5.39
N GLU A 152 47.93 -10.74 -5.01
CA GLU A 152 49.01 -11.12 -4.07
C GLU A 152 48.87 -10.56 -2.64
N GLN A 153 47.75 -9.91 -2.31
CA GLN A 153 47.44 -9.39 -0.98
C GLN A 153 46.51 -10.36 -0.23
N ALA A 154 46.74 -10.52 1.07
CA ALA A 154 45.95 -11.40 1.96
C ALA A 154 45.30 -10.62 3.11
N GLY A 155 44.21 -11.16 3.66
CA GLY A 155 43.55 -10.60 4.84
C GLY A 155 42.82 -9.29 4.56
N TRP A 156 43.08 -8.26 5.36
CA TRP A 156 42.39 -6.96 5.25
C TRP A 156 42.75 -6.18 3.98
N GLN A 157 43.99 -6.33 3.50
CA GLN A 157 44.46 -5.67 2.27
C GLN A 157 43.68 -6.16 1.04
N SER A 158 43.32 -7.45 1.00
CA SER A 158 42.48 -8.01 -0.05
C SER A 158 41.10 -7.36 -0.11
N ILE A 159 40.53 -7.03 1.06
CA ILE A 159 39.22 -6.36 1.14
C ILE A 159 39.34 -4.93 0.63
N GLU A 160 40.33 -4.18 1.12
CA GLU A 160 40.61 -2.81 0.69
C GLU A 160 40.79 -2.73 -0.83
N TRP A 161 41.62 -3.62 -1.40
CA TRP A 161 41.84 -3.70 -2.84
C TRP A 161 40.53 -3.90 -3.63
N VAL A 162 39.64 -4.81 -3.18
CA VAL A 162 38.36 -5.04 -3.85
C VAL A 162 37.47 -3.80 -3.79
N PHE A 163 37.41 -3.12 -2.65
CA PHE A 163 36.62 -1.90 -2.52
C PHE A 163 37.18 -0.78 -3.39
N GLU A 164 38.50 -0.55 -3.41
CA GLU A 164 39.12 0.52 -4.21
C GLU A 164 38.93 0.35 -5.72
N HIS A 165 39.03 -0.88 -6.21
CA HIS A 165 39.01 -1.15 -7.65
C HIS A 165 37.61 -1.37 -8.22
N SER A 166 36.61 -1.63 -7.38
CA SER A 166 35.28 -2.00 -7.83
C SER A 166 34.19 -1.11 -7.24
N LEU A 167 33.81 -0.09 -8.03
CA LEU A 167 32.76 0.87 -7.68
C LEU A 167 31.44 0.20 -7.29
N SER A 168 31.10 -0.93 -7.92
CA SER A 168 29.87 -1.65 -7.62
C SER A 168 29.77 -2.07 -6.15
N TYR A 169 30.84 -2.60 -5.54
CA TYR A 169 30.80 -3.03 -4.14
C TYR A 169 30.61 -1.84 -3.19
N GLN A 170 31.22 -0.68 -3.49
CA GLN A 170 31.04 0.54 -2.71
C GLN A 170 29.59 1.06 -2.78
N CYS A 171 29.02 1.09 -3.98
CA CYS A 171 27.64 1.51 -4.20
C CYS A 171 26.67 0.60 -3.44
N GLU A 172 26.84 -0.72 -3.53
CA GLU A 172 25.97 -1.68 -2.84
C GLU A 172 26.05 -1.56 -1.32
N LEU A 173 27.26 -1.41 -0.77
CA LEU A 173 27.43 -1.20 0.67
C LEU A 173 26.74 0.09 1.14
N THR A 174 26.91 1.18 0.38
CA THR A 174 26.26 2.46 0.68
C THR A 174 24.73 2.34 0.67
N HIS A 175 24.17 1.64 -0.32
CA HIS A 175 22.72 1.40 -0.40
C HIS A 175 22.21 0.52 0.72
N LEU A 176 22.94 -0.54 1.08
CA LEU A 176 22.57 -1.42 2.19
C LEU A 176 22.52 -0.65 3.52
N ILE A 177 23.51 0.22 3.77
CA ILE A 177 23.52 1.09 4.95
C ILE A 177 22.33 2.05 4.91
N ALA A 178 22.09 2.72 3.79
CA ALA A 178 20.97 3.65 3.64
C ALA A 178 19.61 2.97 3.87
N PHE A 179 19.37 1.79 3.29
CA PHE A 179 18.13 1.03 3.49
C PHE A 179 17.96 0.52 4.91
N THR A 180 19.05 0.13 5.56
CA THR A 180 19.03 -0.25 6.97
C THR A 180 18.63 0.94 7.83
N LEU A 181 19.24 2.11 7.59
CA LEU A 181 18.90 3.35 8.28
C LEU A 181 17.44 3.76 8.04
N ILE A 182 16.97 3.74 6.79
CA ILE A 182 15.54 3.98 6.48
C ILE A 182 14.68 3.01 7.30
N THR A 183 14.97 1.71 7.28
CA THR A 183 14.15 0.71 8.00
C THR A 183 14.14 0.96 9.52
N VAL A 184 15.26 1.36 10.11
CA VAL A 184 15.39 1.62 11.56
C VAL A 184 14.76 2.96 11.97
N LEU A 185 15.04 4.02 11.23
CA LEU A 185 14.48 5.37 11.47
C LEU A 185 12.96 5.37 11.31
N PHE A 186 12.45 4.54 10.40
CA PHE A 186 11.04 4.39 10.12
C PHE A 186 10.46 3.11 10.79
N ILE A 187 10.88 2.85 12.03
CA ILE A 187 10.12 1.99 12.96
C ILE A 187 8.95 2.82 13.53
N ASN A 188 7.82 2.16 13.74
CA ASN A 188 6.45 2.70 13.73
C ASN A 188 6.12 4.04 14.43
N PRO A 189 6.75 4.55 15.50
CA PRO A 189 6.36 5.87 16.03
C PRO A 189 6.80 7.07 15.15
N LEU A 190 7.96 7.02 14.48
CA LEU A 190 8.49 8.17 13.73
C LEU A 190 7.86 8.31 12.33
N CYS A 191 7.41 7.18 11.76
CA CYS A 191 6.79 7.11 10.43
C CYS A 191 5.53 7.95 10.29
N HIS A 192 4.72 8.05 11.34
CA HIS A 192 3.44 8.75 11.25
C HIS A 192 3.63 10.25 11.04
N ALA A 193 4.75 10.82 11.50
CA ALA A 193 5.08 12.23 11.34
C ALA A 193 5.74 12.54 9.98
N LEU A 194 6.50 11.60 9.43
CA LEU A 194 7.30 11.78 8.21
C LEU A 194 6.92 10.79 7.11
N TYR A 195 5.63 10.41 7.05
CA TYR A 195 5.16 9.35 6.16
C TYR A 195 5.46 9.63 4.68
N GLU A 196 5.26 10.87 4.23
CA GLU A 196 5.52 11.28 2.85
C GLU A 196 7.02 11.26 2.51
N THR A 197 7.87 11.68 3.45
CA THR A 197 9.32 11.63 3.33
C THR A 197 9.82 10.19 3.25
N PHE A 198 9.32 9.32 4.14
CA PHE A 198 9.59 7.90 4.12
C PHE A 198 9.25 7.29 2.76
N LEU A 199 8.02 7.54 2.29
CA LEU A 199 7.53 6.96 1.04
C LEU A 199 8.37 7.40 -0.17
N SER A 200 8.76 8.68 -0.20
CA SER A 200 9.58 9.24 -1.27
C SER A 200 11.00 8.66 -1.26
N LEU A 201 11.65 8.65 -0.09
CA LEU A 201 12.98 8.07 0.09
C LEU A 201 13.00 6.57 -0.21
N HIS A 202 11.99 5.82 0.24
CA HIS A 202 11.90 4.39 0.01
C HIS A 202 11.76 4.05 -1.48
N ARG A 203 10.90 4.78 -2.21
CA ARG A 203 10.73 4.58 -3.67
C ARG A 203 11.98 4.91 -4.46
N LEU A 204 12.60 6.07 -4.18
CA LEU A 204 13.83 6.47 -4.85
C LEU A 204 14.95 5.47 -4.53
N GLY A 205 15.13 5.14 -3.25
CA GLY A 205 16.10 4.14 -2.81
C GLY A 205 15.88 2.81 -3.51
N ALA A 206 14.63 2.35 -3.66
CA ALA A 206 14.34 1.04 -4.25
C ALA A 206 14.78 0.97 -5.72
N VAL A 207 14.56 2.05 -6.48
CA VAL A 207 15.02 2.15 -7.87
C VAL A 207 16.54 2.09 -7.94
N ILE A 208 17.24 2.88 -7.11
CA ILE A 208 18.70 2.92 -7.15
C ILE A 208 19.30 1.60 -6.66
N ALA A 209 18.73 0.96 -5.63
CA ALA A 209 19.17 -0.35 -5.15
C ALA A 209 19.00 -1.47 -6.18
N ILE A 210 17.88 -1.49 -6.93
CA ILE A 210 17.69 -2.47 -8.01
C ILE A 210 18.70 -2.24 -9.15
N ALA A 211 18.96 -0.97 -9.51
CA ALA A 211 19.95 -0.62 -10.53
C ALA A 211 21.38 -1.00 -10.10
N GLY A 212 21.74 -0.72 -8.85
CA GLY A 212 23.01 -1.12 -8.27
C GLY A 212 23.19 -2.65 -8.28
N LEU A 213 22.17 -3.40 -7.84
CA LEU A 213 22.21 -4.85 -7.82
C LEU A 213 22.37 -5.45 -9.22
N TYR A 214 21.76 -4.83 -10.23
CA TYR A 214 21.95 -5.19 -11.64
C TYR A 214 23.40 -4.98 -12.07
N VAL A 215 23.99 -3.81 -11.77
CA VAL A 215 25.40 -3.51 -12.09
C VAL A 215 26.33 -4.51 -11.37
N HIS A 216 26.12 -4.74 -10.07
CA HIS A 216 26.87 -5.69 -9.26
C HIS A 216 26.86 -7.10 -9.84
N SER A 217 25.69 -7.58 -10.24
CA SER A 217 25.55 -8.93 -10.77
C SER A 217 26.06 -9.03 -12.22
N SER A 218 25.99 -7.94 -12.99
CA SER A 218 26.37 -7.91 -14.41
C SER A 218 27.88 -7.92 -14.60
N GLN A 219 28.62 -7.23 -13.73
CA GLN A 219 30.09 -7.19 -13.77
C GLN A 219 30.72 -8.57 -13.55
N HIS A 220 30.03 -9.46 -12.83
CA HIS A 220 30.52 -10.80 -12.52
C HIS A 220 29.76 -11.92 -13.26
N ALA A 221 28.90 -11.58 -14.23
CA ALA A 221 28.10 -12.51 -15.03
C ALA A 221 27.37 -13.59 -14.19
N LEU A 222 26.81 -13.17 -13.06
CA LEU A 222 26.22 -14.09 -12.08
C LEU A 222 24.83 -14.57 -12.51
N PRO A 223 24.43 -15.84 -12.21
CA PRO A 223 23.13 -16.38 -12.58
C PRO A 223 21.94 -15.61 -11.95
N GLN A 224 22.20 -14.89 -10.85
CA GLN A 224 21.28 -13.98 -10.18
C GLN A 224 20.73 -12.87 -11.10
N LEU A 225 21.44 -12.55 -12.20
CA LEU A 225 20.99 -11.56 -13.19
C LEU A 225 19.60 -11.83 -13.73
N SER A 226 19.30 -13.10 -14.04
CA SER A 226 17.99 -13.51 -14.56
C SER A 226 16.84 -13.13 -13.61
N TRP A 227 17.05 -13.31 -12.31
CA TRP A 227 16.10 -12.96 -11.26
C TRP A 227 15.94 -11.43 -11.11
N ILE A 228 17.02 -10.67 -11.21
CA ILE A 228 16.99 -9.20 -11.14
C ILE A 228 16.26 -8.64 -12.37
N SER A 229 16.54 -9.17 -13.56
CA SER A 229 15.84 -8.80 -14.80
C SER A 229 14.34 -9.10 -14.70
N LEU A 230 13.96 -10.21 -14.06
CA LEU A 230 12.54 -10.50 -13.79
C LEU A 230 11.92 -9.45 -12.87
N ALA A 231 12.60 -9.04 -11.79
CA ALA A 231 12.12 -7.98 -10.89
C ALA A 231 11.91 -6.65 -11.63
N ILE A 232 12.87 -6.26 -12.48
CA ILE A 232 12.77 -5.06 -13.33
C ILE A 232 11.60 -5.19 -14.30
N GLY A 233 11.43 -6.36 -14.93
CA GLY A 233 10.31 -6.64 -15.84
C GLY A 233 8.94 -6.51 -15.15
N LEU A 234 8.79 -7.07 -13.94
CA LEU A 234 7.56 -6.95 -13.15
C LEU A 234 7.24 -5.49 -12.81
N LEU A 235 8.25 -4.70 -12.46
CA LEU A 235 8.08 -3.27 -12.19
C LEU A 235 7.67 -2.51 -13.46
N ALA A 236 8.34 -2.79 -14.59
CA ALA A 236 8.02 -2.17 -15.87
C ALA A 236 6.57 -2.49 -16.31
N VAL A 237 6.12 -3.74 -16.12
CA VAL A 237 4.73 -4.14 -16.39
C VAL A 237 3.76 -3.39 -15.50
N GLU A 238 4.03 -3.25 -14.20
CA GLU A 238 3.17 -2.45 -13.29
C GLU A 238 3.05 -0.99 -13.77
N TYR A 239 4.17 -0.35 -14.13
CA TYR A 239 4.14 1.01 -14.67
C TYR A 239 3.36 1.09 -15.98
N PHE A 240 3.52 0.10 -16.88
CA PHE A 240 2.80 0.03 -18.14
C PHE A 240 1.29 -0.12 -17.93
N VAL A 241 0.87 -1.03 -17.05
CA VAL A 241 -0.54 -1.25 -16.67
C VAL A 241 -1.14 -0.04 -15.96
N ARG A 242 -0.35 0.79 -15.28
CA ARG A 242 -0.83 2.05 -14.70
C ARG A 242 -0.96 3.15 -15.74
N ILE A 243 0.07 3.38 -16.54
CA ILE A 243 0.16 4.54 -17.45
C ILE A 243 -0.80 4.40 -18.64
N LEU A 244 -0.94 3.22 -19.23
CA LEU A 244 -1.77 3.03 -20.42
C LEU A 244 -3.25 3.30 -20.14
N PRO A 245 -3.91 2.61 -19.20
CA PRO A 245 -5.28 2.91 -18.83
C PRO A 245 -5.42 4.31 -18.24
N ALA A 246 -4.45 4.83 -17.49
CA ALA A 246 -4.51 6.22 -17.00
C ALA A 246 -4.58 7.21 -18.17
N ASN A 247 -3.78 7.06 -19.23
CA ASN A 247 -3.85 7.92 -20.41
C ASN A 247 -5.19 7.80 -21.17
N PHE A 248 -5.79 6.60 -21.21
CA PHE A 248 -7.12 6.40 -21.80
C PHE A 248 -8.28 6.87 -20.88
N ARG A 249 -8.13 6.76 -19.56
CA ARG A 249 -9.11 7.16 -18.52
C ARG A 249 -9.08 8.66 -18.25
N TRP A 250 -7.91 9.30 -18.25
CA TRP A 250 -7.73 10.76 -18.13
C TRP A 250 -8.47 11.51 -19.24
N ARG A 251 -8.54 10.93 -20.45
CA ARG A 251 -9.35 11.46 -21.56
C ARG A 251 -10.87 11.44 -21.31
N GLY A 252 -11.34 10.77 -20.25
CA GLY A 252 -12.77 10.66 -19.91
C GLY A 252 -13.11 10.99 -18.46
N GLN A 253 -12.15 11.43 -17.64
CA GLN A 253 -12.40 11.76 -16.25
C GLN A 253 -13.15 13.08 -16.14
N THR A 254 -14.38 13.03 -15.65
CA THR A 254 -15.13 14.24 -15.30
C THR A 254 -14.62 14.74 -13.96
N TRP A 255 -13.86 15.83 -13.98
CA TRP A 255 -13.58 16.57 -12.75
C TRP A 255 -14.91 17.03 -12.17
N THR A 256 -15.14 16.75 -10.89
CA THR A 256 -16.37 17.13 -10.19
C THR A 256 -16.04 18.05 -9.03
N GLN A 257 -16.87 19.08 -8.85
CA GLN A 257 -16.80 19.87 -7.64
C GLN A 257 -17.43 19.07 -6.49
N VAL A 258 -16.67 18.96 -5.41
CA VAL A 258 -17.04 18.24 -4.20
C VAL A 258 -17.01 19.21 -3.04
N THR A 259 -18.11 19.28 -2.31
CA THR A 259 -18.20 20.05 -1.06
C THR A 259 -17.76 19.17 0.10
N ILE A 260 -16.84 19.67 0.91
CA ILE A 260 -16.27 18.96 2.05
C ILE A 260 -16.70 19.65 3.34
N GLU A 261 -17.40 18.92 4.19
CA GLU A 261 -17.93 19.40 5.45
C GLU A 261 -17.30 18.64 6.61
N ALA A 262 -16.92 19.35 7.68
CA ALA A 262 -16.45 18.71 8.91
C ALA A 262 -17.66 18.25 9.75
N LEU A 263 -17.65 16.98 10.13
CA LEU A 263 -18.66 16.34 10.99
C LEU A 263 -18.11 16.11 12.41
N PRO A 264 -18.99 16.03 13.43
CA PRO A 264 -18.59 15.68 14.79
C PRO A 264 -17.81 14.36 14.85
N GLY A 265 -16.80 14.28 15.71
CA GLY A 265 -15.98 13.07 15.89
C GLY A 265 -14.78 12.94 14.94
N GLU A 266 -14.21 14.08 14.50
CA GLU A 266 -13.03 14.13 13.61
C GLU A 266 -13.26 13.40 12.27
N THR A 267 -14.44 13.62 11.67
CA THR A 267 -14.78 13.04 10.36
C THR A 267 -15.07 14.15 9.36
N THR A 268 -14.78 13.92 8.08
CA THR A 268 -15.20 14.78 6.98
C THR A 268 -16.19 14.05 6.10
N ARG A 269 -17.24 14.75 5.67
CA ARG A 269 -18.14 14.30 4.63
C ARG A 269 -17.78 15.03 3.35
N SER A 270 -17.49 14.30 2.29
CA SER A 270 -17.36 14.85 0.96
C SER A 270 -18.60 14.48 0.13
N SER A 271 -19.23 15.46 -0.49
CA SER A 271 -20.45 15.28 -1.28
C SER A 271 -20.25 15.98 -2.63
N GLY A 272 -20.33 15.22 -3.72
CA GLY A 272 -20.14 15.72 -5.07
C GLY A 272 -21.19 15.21 -6.03
N TYR A 273 -21.57 16.06 -6.99
CA TYR A 273 -22.38 15.63 -8.11
C TYR A 273 -21.50 14.87 -9.10
N ALA A 274 -21.59 13.54 -9.06
CA ALA A 274 -20.97 12.74 -10.10
C ALA A 274 -21.91 12.73 -11.30
N ARG A 275 -21.55 13.47 -12.36
CA ARG A 275 -21.96 13.06 -13.70
C ARG A 275 -21.13 11.81 -14.01
N LEU A 276 -21.58 10.66 -13.53
CA LEU A 276 -21.04 9.38 -13.96
C LEU A 276 -21.29 9.30 -15.47
N GLY A 277 -20.28 9.68 -16.25
CA GLY A 277 -20.31 9.50 -17.68
C GLY A 277 -20.49 8.02 -17.96
N GLN A 278 -21.60 7.67 -18.59
CA GLN A 278 -21.82 6.32 -19.11
C GLN A 278 -20.69 5.99 -20.10
N LYS A 279 -19.62 5.36 -19.64
CA LYS A 279 -18.82 4.49 -20.49
C LYS A 279 -19.02 3.08 -19.98
N LYS A 280 -19.66 2.25 -20.82
CA LYS A 280 -19.84 0.82 -20.58
C LYS A 280 -18.53 0.22 -20.09
N PRO A 281 -18.51 -0.53 -18.97
CA PRO A 281 -17.31 -1.23 -18.54
C PRO A 281 -16.87 -2.18 -19.67
N PRO A 282 -15.57 -2.25 -19.99
CA PRO A 282 -15.09 -3.23 -20.95
C PRO A 282 -15.25 -4.62 -20.32
N LEU A 283 -16.13 -5.41 -20.95
CA LEU A 283 -16.23 -6.86 -20.89
C LEU A 283 -16.67 -7.50 -19.55
N ARG A 284 -17.88 -8.07 -19.64
CA ARG A 284 -18.35 -9.28 -18.95
C ARG A 284 -18.67 -9.21 -17.46
N PHE A 285 -19.57 -8.31 -17.06
CA PHE A 285 -20.40 -8.53 -15.87
C PHE A 285 -21.85 -8.14 -16.16
N ARG A 286 -22.78 -9.00 -15.75
CA ARG A 286 -24.23 -8.92 -16.00
C ARG A 286 -24.80 -7.65 -15.38
N GLN A 287 -25.47 -6.85 -16.20
CA GLN A 287 -25.88 -5.47 -15.92
C GLN A 287 -27.29 -5.38 -15.31
N GLU A 288 -27.72 -6.33 -14.48
CA GLU A 288 -29.14 -6.46 -14.12
C GLU A 288 -29.54 -5.97 -12.71
N ASP A 289 -28.60 -5.65 -11.79
CA ASP A 289 -29.00 -5.41 -10.39
C ASP A 289 -29.01 -3.95 -9.92
N PHE A 290 -28.74 -2.97 -10.81
CA PHE A 290 -28.87 -1.54 -10.45
C PHE A 290 -29.63 -0.77 -11.54
N LYS A 291 -30.96 -0.68 -11.40
CA LYS A 291 -31.72 0.43 -11.99
C LYS A 291 -31.35 1.71 -11.23
N MET A 292 -30.26 2.35 -11.61
CA MET A 292 -29.94 3.69 -11.14
C MET A 292 -30.96 4.64 -11.78
N GLU A 293 -31.93 5.12 -10.99
CA GLU A 293 -32.95 6.06 -11.46
C GLU A 293 -32.31 7.31 -12.07
N ARG A 294 -32.97 7.88 -13.09
CA ARG A 294 -32.56 9.11 -13.79
C ARG A 294 -32.68 10.32 -12.86
N GLY A 295 -31.71 10.48 -11.97
CA GLY A 295 -31.51 11.65 -11.11
C GLY A 295 -30.03 11.99 -11.00
N SER A 296 -29.71 13.20 -10.53
CA SER A 296 -28.35 13.59 -10.20
C SER A 296 -27.82 12.69 -9.07
N SER A 297 -27.04 11.67 -9.42
CA SER A 297 -26.42 10.77 -8.44
C SER A 297 -25.34 11.52 -7.66
N THR A 298 -25.67 11.92 -6.43
CA THR A 298 -24.70 12.51 -5.49
C THR A 298 -23.90 11.39 -4.83
N ILE A 299 -22.57 11.41 -4.97
CA ILE A 299 -21.67 10.52 -4.26
C ILE A 299 -21.32 11.19 -2.92
N SER A 300 -21.57 10.48 -1.81
CA SER A 300 -21.15 10.90 -0.48
C SER A 300 -20.08 9.95 0.06
N CYS A 301 -18.92 10.48 0.42
CA CYS A 301 -17.86 9.74 1.10
C CYS A 301 -17.68 10.30 2.51
N VAL A 302 -17.51 9.41 3.49
CA VAL A 302 -17.22 9.79 4.88
C VAL A 302 -15.81 9.33 5.19
N ILE A 303 -14.94 10.29 5.52
CA ILE A 303 -13.51 10.09 5.74
C ILE A 303 -13.22 10.40 7.20
N ARG A 304 -12.63 9.46 7.93
CA ARG A 304 -12.13 9.74 9.29
C ARG A 304 -10.79 10.44 9.21
N ALA A 305 -10.64 11.54 9.95
CA ALA A 305 -9.35 12.20 10.11
C ALA A 305 -8.38 11.25 10.82
N ARG A 306 -7.24 10.98 10.19
CA ARG A 306 -6.12 10.23 10.75
C ARG A 306 -4.90 11.14 10.81
N SER A 307 -3.75 10.70 10.31
CA SER A 307 -2.54 11.52 10.12
C SER A 307 -2.40 11.95 8.66
N GLY A 308 -1.58 12.97 8.41
CA GLY A 308 -1.27 13.46 7.06
C GLY A 308 -2.49 14.02 6.33
N MET A 309 -2.66 13.65 5.06
CA MET A 309 -3.69 14.18 4.15
C MET A 309 -5.10 14.24 4.76
N THR A 310 -5.56 13.17 5.40
CA THR A 310 -6.92 13.11 5.97
C THR A 310 -7.12 14.08 7.14
N ARG A 311 -6.05 14.38 7.89
CA ARG A 311 -6.07 15.37 8.97
C ARG A 311 -6.11 16.78 8.39
N SER A 312 -5.23 17.06 7.43
CA SER A 312 -5.19 18.36 6.75
C SER A 312 -6.52 18.68 6.07
N LEU A 313 -7.19 17.66 5.51
CA LEU A 313 -8.51 17.81 4.92
C LEU A 313 -9.58 18.16 5.96
N TYR A 314 -9.54 17.53 7.13
CA TYR A 314 -10.45 17.83 8.24
C TYR A 314 -10.21 19.23 8.81
N GLU A 315 -8.96 19.60 9.04
CA GLU A 315 -8.59 20.93 9.55
C GLU A 315 -8.98 22.03 8.56
N LEU A 316 -8.76 21.81 7.26
CA LEU A 316 -9.22 22.70 6.20
C LEU A 316 -10.74 22.86 6.24
N ALA A 317 -11.50 21.75 6.30
CA ALA A 317 -12.96 21.79 6.37
C ALA A 317 -13.47 22.45 7.67
N ALA A 318 -12.80 22.21 8.80
CA ALA A 318 -13.17 22.77 10.10
C ALA A 318 -12.83 24.27 10.24
N SER A 319 -11.79 24.74 9.54
CA SER A 319 -11.39 26.15 9.52
C SER A 319 -12.37 27.07 8.78
N MET A 320 -13.23 26.51 7.92
CA MET A 320 -14.24 27.26 7.18
C MET A 320 -15.58 27.21 7.91
N LYS A 321 -16.13 28.38 8.29
CA LYS A 321 -17.45 28.47 8.93
C LYS A 321 -18.56 28.13 7.94
N ALA A 322 -19.59 27.43 8.46
CA ALA A 322 -20.89 27.10 7.85
C ALA A 322 -20.93 27.12 6.31
N GLY A 323 -20.67 25.97 5.69
CA GLY A 323 -20.80 25.79 4.23
C GLY A 323 -19.84 24.75 3.63
N GLY A 324 -18.79 24.37 4.38
CA GLY A 324 -17.77 23.45 3.90
C GLY A 324 -16.84 24.07 2.83
N VAL A 325 -15.89 23.28 2.33
CA VAL A 325 -14.90 23.69 1.33
C VAL A 325 -15.20 23.02 0.00
N CYS A 326 -15.30 23.80 -1.07
CA CYS A 326 -15.43 23.27 -2.43
C CYS A 326 -14.05 22.97 -3.01
N LEU A 327 -13.78 21.69 -3.29
CA LEU A 327 -12.55 21.24 -3.95
C LEU A 327 -12.89 20.52 -5.25
N TRP A 328 -11.97 20.61 -6.21
CA TRP A 328 -11.99 19.74 -7.38
C TRP A 328 -11.45 18.37 -6.97
N ALA A 329 -12.27 17.35 -7.21
CA ALA A 329 -11.85 15.96 -7.01
C ALA A 329 -12.11 15.15 -8.27
N ALA A 330 -11.17 14.26 -8.57
CA ALA A 330 -11.36 13.19 -9.52
C ALA A 330 -11.92 11.98 -8.76
N VAL A 331 -13.05 11.44 -9.20
CA VAL A 331 -13.63 10.22 -8.64
C VAL A 331 -13.23 9.07 -9.54
N GLU A 332 -12.61 8.04 -8.97
CA GLU A 332 -12.33 6.78 -9.64
C GLU A 332 -13.01 5.65 -8.86
N GLY A 333 -13.73 4.78 -9.57
CA GLY A 333 -14.50 3.68 -8.99
C GLY A 333 -15.72 3.31 -9.83
N PRO A 334 -16.51 2.31 -9.40
CA PRO A 334 -16.34 1.48 -8.21
C PRO A 334 -15.25 0.40 -8.37
N TYR A 335 -14.55 0.08 -7.27
CA TYR A 335 -13.41 -0.85 -7.27
C TYR A 335 -13.74 -2.26 -6.76
N ASP A 336 -15.02 -2.60 -6.64
CA ASP A 336 -15.44 -3.89 -6.11
C ASP A 336 -16.73 -4.35 -6.79
N GLY A 337 -16.91 -5.66 -6.86
CA GLY A 337 -18.17 -6.29 -7.28
C GLY A 337 -19.00 -6.55 -6.03
N PHE A 338 -20.04 -5.76 -5.80
CA PHE A 338 -20.94 -6.01 -4.69
C PHE A 338 -21.68 -7.33 -4.90
N HIS A 339 -21.68 -8.20 -3.89
CA HIS A 339 -22.59 -9.33 -3.85
C HIS A 339 -23.99 -8.82 -3.47
N SER A 340 -25.00 -9.14 -4.28
CA SER A 340 -26.39 -8.85 -3.93
C SER A 340 -26.76 -9.62 -2.67
N LEU A 341 -27.36 -8.91 -1.72
CA LEU A 341 -27.89 -9.48 -0.48
C LEU A 341 -29.40 -9.78 -0.61
N ASP A 342 -29.99 -9.51 -1.78
CA ASP A 342 -31.44 -9.46 -1.98
C ASP A 342 -32.10 -10.85 -1.94
N ALA A 343 -31.30 -11.90 -2.10
CA ALA A 343 -31.73 -13.30 -2.10
C ALA A 343 -31.88 -13.92 -0.70
N TYR A 344 -31.40 -13.27 0.35
CA TYR A 344 -31.42 -13.81 1.71
C TYR A 344 -32.71 -13.40 2.45
N ASP A 345 -33.25 -14.30 3.28
CA ASP A 345 -34.44 -14.01 4.10
C ASP A 345 -34.09 -13.18 5.35
N THR A 346 -32.94 -13.47 5.98
CA THR A 346 -32.45 -12.78 7.18
C THR A 346 -31.01 -12.32 6.97
N ILE A 347 -30.75 -11.03 7.23
CA ILE A 347 -29.42 -10.43 7.09
C ILE A 347 -29.00 -9.87 8.45
N VAL A 348 -27.82 -10.27 8.92
CA VAL A 348 -27.19 -9.66 10.11
C VAL A 348 -25.89 -8.98 9.71
N LEU A 349 -25.86 -7.66 9.84
CA LEU A 349 -24.74 -6.80 9.52
C LEU A 349 -23.97 -6.45 10.79
N PHE A 350 -22.67 -6.77 10.86
CA PHE A 350 -21.78 -6.39 11.98
C PHE A 350 -20.77 -5.33 11.56
N ALA A 351 -20.86 -4.12 12.11
CA ALA A 351 -19.93 -3.02 11.81
C ALA A 351 -19.17 -2.56 13.06
N GLY A 352 -17.88 -2.25 12.89
CA GLY A 352 -17.04 -1.61 13.91
C GLY A 352 -16.53 -0.24 13.47
N GLY A 353 -16.74 0.79 14.28
CA GLY A 353 -16.24 2.15 14.00
C GLY A 353 -16.71 2.72 12.66
N ILE A 354 -15.79 3.20 11.81
CA ILE A 354 -16.14 3.76 10.49
C ILE A 354 -16.60 2.69 9.48
N GLY A 355 -16.43 1.39 9.78
CA GLY A 355 -16.90 0.30 8.93
C GLY A 355 -18.42 0.33 8.67
N ILE A 356 -19.18 1.09 9.47
CA ILE A 356 -20.60 1.37 9.22
C ILE A 356 -20.86 2.04 7.86
N THR A 357 -19.90 2.79 7.31
CA THR A 357 -20.06 3.47 6.02
C THR A 357 -20.21 2.48 4.87
N HIS A 358 -19.62 1.29 4.98
CA HIS A 358 -19.81 0.22 4.03
C HIS A 358 -21.22 -0.37 4.08
N HIS A 359 -21.86 -0.39 5.25
CA HIS A 359 -23.21 -0.95 5.41
C HIS A 359 -24.31 0.00 4.94
N LEU A 360 -24.08 1.31 5.05
CA LEU A 360 -25.09 2.33 4.71
C LEU A 360 -25.70 2.18 3.30
N PRO A 361 -24.93 1.95 2.22
CA PRO A 361 -25.48 1.67 0.90
C PRO A 361 -26.38 0.44 0.87
N PHE A 362 -25.96 -0.66 1.52
CA PHE A 362 -26.76 -1.89 1.59
C PHE A 362 -28.03 -1.67 2.39
N VAL A 363 -27.97 -1.05 3.57
CA VAL A 363 -29.16 -0.77 4.37
C VAL A 363 -30.14 0.11 3.59
N ARG A 364 -29.64 1.13 2.87
CA ARG A 364 -30.51 1.99 2.04
C ARG A 364 -31.15 1.23 0.89
N HIS A 365 -30.38 0.40 0.18
CA HIS A 365 -30.89 -0.48 -0.88
C HIS A 365 -31.94 -1.46 -0.32
N LEU A 366 -31.64 -2.07 0.83
CA LEU A 366 -32.52 -3.03 1.50
C LEU A 366 -33.81 -2.40 2.03
N LEU A 367 -33.77 -1.15 2.47
CA LEU A 367 -34.98 -0.44 2.89
C LEU A 367 -35.84 -0.01 1.69
N ALA A 368 -35.21 0.46 0.61
CA ALA A 368 -35.91 0.85 -0.61
C ALA A 368 -36.55 -0.35 -1.32
N GLY A 369 -35.83 -1.46 -1.45
CA GLY A 369 -36.41 -2.66 -2.06
C GLY A 369 -37.49 -3.31 -1.18
N TYR A 370 -37.43 -3.14 0.16
CA TYR A 370 -38.49 -3.59 1.06
C TYR A 370 -39.75 -2.72 0.89
N SER A 371 -39.61 -1.39 0.79
CA SER A 371 -40.75 -0.52 0.50
C SER A 371 -41.39 -0.80 -0.86
N ASP A 372 -40.58 -1.22 -1.84
CA ASP A 372 -41.02 -1.53 -3.19
C ASP A 372 -41.48 -3.00 -3.36
N ALA A 373 -41.52 -3.78 -2.27
CA ALA A 373 -41.82 -5.22 -2.25
C ALA A 373 -41.03 -6.05 -3.29
N SER A 374 -39.81 -5.61 -3.60
CA SER A 374 -38.97 -6.16 -4.67
C SER A 374 -37.89 -7.12 -4.17
N MET A 375 -37.83 -7.40 -2.85
CA MET A 375 -36.79 -8.22 -2.25
C MET A 375 -37.36 -9.25 -1.26
N ARG A 376 -36.53 -10.26 -0.97
CA ARG A 376 -36.90 -11.39 -0.13
C ARG A 376 -36.62 -11.18 1.37
N VAL A 377 -35.80 -10.18 1.70
CA VAL A 377 -35.36 -9.90 3.07
C VAL A 377 -36.55 -9.54 3.96
N GLN A 378 -36.75 -10.32 5.03
CA GLN A 378 -37.80 -10.11 6.03
C GLN A 378 -37.24 -9.55 7.34
N ASP A 379 -36.03 -9.98 7.71
CA ASP A 379 -35.38 -9.60 8.96
C ASP A 379 -34.00 -8.97 8.71
N LEU A 380 -33.82 -7.73 9.17
CA LEU A 380 -32.54 -7.02 9.12
C LEU A 380 -32.04 -6.72 10.54
N GLY A 381 -31.01 -7.45 10.96
CA GLY A 381 -30.25 -7.15 12.17
C GLY A 381 -29.03 -6.28 11.84
N HIS A 382 -28.88 -5.13 12.48
CA HIS A 382 -27.67 -4.31 12.36
C HIS A 382 -27.02 -4.13 13.72
N MET A 383 -25.86 -4.74 13.92
CA MET A 383 -25.07 -4.59 15.13
C MET A 383 -23.90 -3.64 14.86
N VAL A 384 -23.86 -2.53 15.59
CA VAL A 384 -22.80 -1.53 15.49
C VAL A 384 -22.02 -1.49 16.79
N CYS A 385 -20.75 -1.86 16.73
CA CYS A 385 -19.82 -1.71 17.84
C CYS A 385 -19.04 -0.39 17.70
N CYS A 386 -19.40 0.59 18.52
CA CYS A 386 -18.71 1.88 18.58
C CYS A 386 -17.88 1.98 19.85
N GLN A 387 -16.55 2.07 19.68
CA GLN A 387 -15.66 2.41 20.79
C GLN A 387 -15.59 3.94 20.90
N TYR A 388 -16.48 4.52 21.71
CA TYR A 388 -16.40 5.94 22.05
C TYR A 388 -15.29 6.15 23.08
N ARG A 389 -14.37 7.08 22.78
CA ARG A 389 -13.54 7.69 23.82
C ARG A 389 -14.41 8.71 24.53
N CYS A 390 -14.81 8.42 25.77
CA CYS A 390 -15.12 9.48 26.71
C CYS A 390 -13.82 10.27 26.92
N GLY A 391 -13.86 11.56 26.57
CA GLY A 391 -12.75 12.49 26.72
C GLY A 391 -12.46 12.79 28.18
#